data_AF-A0A9W8XY21-F1
#
_entry.id   AF-A0A9W8XY21-F1
#
_cell.length_a   1.000
_cell.length_b   1.000
_cell.length_c   1.000
_cell.angle_alpha   90.00
_cell.angle_beta   90.00
_cell.angle_gamma   90.00
#
_symmetry.space_group_name_H-M   'P 1'
#
loop_
_entity.id
_entity.type
_entity.pdbx_description
1 polymer ?
#
loop_
_entity_poly.entity_id
_entity_poly.type
_entity_poly.pdbx_seq_one_letter_code
_entity_poly.pdbx_strand_id
1 'polypeptide(L)'
;MGLKRSRSDSLSSSEAPPTPSSRDQSVEVKLVHLDAESAVSDQPAVMQCSLSPHGPLTFASFEDYDVHYQKMHMNRCSDCQKNFPDQHFLGLHIAENHDPISAAKRDRGEKTLHAQASPSSTLKYGELDHVYHR
;
A
#
# COMPACT_ATOMS: atom_id res chain seq x y z
N MET A 1 26.11 -37.35 -22.54
CA MET A 1 24.97 -38.11 -23.08
C MET A 1 23.68 -37.45 -22.61
N GLY A 2 23.13 -36.53 -23.40
CA GLY A 2 21.98 -35.72 -23.02
C GLY A 2 20.66 -36.41 -23.35
N LEU A 3 19.72 -36.45 -22.40
CA LEU A 3 18.38 -36.95 -22.61
C LEU A 3 17.41 -35.76 -22.73
N LYS A 4 17.14 -35.39 -23.99
CA LYS A 4 16.13 -34.42 -24.41
C LYS A 4 14.75 -35.08 -24.27
N ARG A 5 13.90 -34.62 -23.36
CA ARG A 5 12.48 -35.05 -23.33
C ARG A 5 11.66 -34.22 -24.30
N SER A 6 11.01 -34.94 -25.21
CA SER A 6 10.27 -34.48 -26.38
C SER A 6 9.00 -33.72 -26.00
N ARG A 7 8.68 -32.65 -26.75
CA ARG A 7 7.39 -31.95 -26.71
C ARG A 7 6.44 -32.63 -27.71
N SER A 8 5.29 -33.10 -27.26
CA SER A 8 4.19 -33.50 -28.15
C SER A 8 3.22 -32.33 -28.28
N ASP A 9 3.22 -31.72 -29.45
CA ASP A 9 2.15 -30.88 -29.95
C ASP A 9 1.00 -31.79 -30.40
N SER A 10 -0.23 -31.49 -30.01
CA SER A 10 -1.42 -32.15 -30.55
C SER A 10 -2.50 -31.10 -30.72
N LEU A 11 -2.40 -30.37 -31.82
CA LEU A 11 -3.52 -29.69 -32.43
C LEU A 11 -4.37 -30.74 -33.18
N SER A 12 -5.61 -30.91 -32.77
CA SER A 12 -6.64 -31.53 -33.61
C SER A 12 -7.89 -30.66 -33.55
N SER A 13 -8.24 -30.12 -34.71
CA SER A 13 -9.33 -29.20 -34.97
C SER A 13 -10.48 -29.96 -35.62
N SER A 14 -11.73 -29.72 -35.21
CA SER A 14 -12.94 -29.78 -36.05
C SER A 14 -14.17 -29.26 -35.30
N GLU A 15 -15.03 -28.57 -36.06
CA GLU A 15 -16.06 -27.60 -35.67
C GLU A 15 -17.42 -28.18 -35.18
N ALA A 16 -18.28 -27.29 -34.65
CA ALA A 16 -19.57 -27.43 -33.92
C ALA A 16 -20.82 -27.70 -34.83
N PRO A 17 -22.13 -27.55 -34.43
CA PRO A 17 -22.86 -27.36 -33.13
C PRO A 17 -24.14 -28.26 -33.01
N PRO A 18 -25.25 -27.88 -32.32
CA PRO A 18 -25.52 -27.79 -30.88
C PRO A 18 -26.51 -28.89 -30.38
N THR A 19 -26.45 -29.27 -29.10
CA THR A 19 -27.61 -29.88 -28.41
C THR A 19 -27.94 -29.08 -27.14
N PRO A 20 -29.16 -28.55 -27.00
CA PRO A 20 -29.56 -27.78 -25.82
C PRO A 20 -29.93 -28.74 -24.69
N SER A 21 -28.93 -29.24 -23.95
CA SER A 21 -29.20 -29.92 -22.69
C SER A 21 -29.35 -28.87 -21.59
N SER A 22 -30.60 -28.47 -21.43
CA SER A 22 -31.10 -27.56 -20.41
C SER A 22 -30.75 -28.08 -19.01
N ARG A 23 -29.76 -27.46 -18.36
CA ARG A 23 -29.66 -27.34 -16.91
C ARG A 23 -29.30 -25.91 -16.59
N ASP A 24 -30.27 -25.04 -16.88
CA ASP A 24 -30.35 -23.74 -16.24
C ASP A 24 -30.71 -23.99 -14.78
N GLN A 25 -29.69 -24.08 -13.92
CA GLN A 25 -29.82 -23.64 -12.54
C GLN A 25 -29.11 -22.30 -12.48
N SER A 26 -29.71 -21.30 -13.15
CA SER A 26 -29.51 -19.91 -12.77
C SER A 26 -30.00 -19.81 -11.32
N VAL A 27 -29.06 -19.91 -10.39
CA VAL A 27 -29.28 -19.42 -9.03
C VAL A 27 -29.66 -17.96 -9.19
N GLU A 28 -30.95 -17.68 -9.01
CA GLU A 28 -31.51 -16.33 -9.04
C GLU A 28 -30.80 -15.53 -7.95
N VAL A 29 -29.74 -14.83 -8.34
CA VAL A 29 -29.09 -13.83 -7.50
C VAL A 29 -30.12 -12.72 -7.37
N LYS A 30 -30.79 -12.65 -6.22
CA LYS A 30 -31.60 -11.49 -5.83
C LYS A 30 -30.66 -10.30 -5.67
N LEU A 31 -30.43 -9.62 -6.79
CA LEU A 31 -29.75 -8.34 -6.84
C LEU A 31 -30.67 -7.35 -6.13
N VAL A 32 -30.28 -6.95 -4.91
CA VAL A 32 -30.93 -5.87 -4.18
C VAL A 32 -30.71 -4.60 -4.98
N HIS A 33 -31.79 -4.06 -5.57
CA HIS A 33 -31.77 -2.75 -6.21
C HIS A 33 -31.69 -1.71 -5.09
N LEU A 34 -30.47 -1.24 -4.81
CA LEU A 34 -30.29 -0.07 -3.96
C LEU A 34 -30.86 1.12 -4.71
N ASP A 35 -31.89 1.71 -4.12
CA ASP A 35 -32.57 2.87 -4.65
C ASP A 35 -31.58 4.04 -4.80
N ALA A 36 -31.53 4.63 -6.00
CA ALA A 36 -30.56 5.67 -6.36
C ALA A 36 -30.77 6.97 -5.57
N GLU A 37 -31.96 7.16 -4.99
CA GLU A 37 -32.33 8.31 -4.17
C GLU A 37 -31.63 8.24 -2.80
N SER A 38 -31.32 7.03 -2.31
CA SER A 38 -30.55 6.84 -1.07
C SER A 38 -29.05 7.10 -1.24
N ALA A 39 -28.54 7.20 -2.47
CA ALA A 39 -27.11 7.40 -2.75
C ALA A 39 -26.71 8.88 -2.85
N VAL A 40 -27.67 9.80 -2.91
CA VAL A 40 -27.43 11.25 -2.91
C VAL A 40 -27.44 11.79 -1.48
N SER A 41 -26.25 11.88 -0.90
CA SER A 41 -26.05 12.66 0.33
C SER A 41 -26.04 14.15 -0.02
N ASP A 42 -26.92 14.93 0.61
CA ASP A 42 -26.97 16.40 0.49
C ASP A 42 -25.78 17.09 1.18
N GLN A 43 -24.93 16.31 1.87
CA GLN A 43 -23.74 16.82 2.54
C GLN A 43 -22.59 16.97 1.55
N PRO A 44 -21.82 18.07 1.61
CA PRO A 44 -20.60 18.19 0.83
C PRO A 44 -19.68 17.00 1.14
N ALA A 45 -19.17 16.32 0.12
CA ALA A 45 -18.23 15.23 0.30
C ALA A 45 -16.92 15.79 0.89
N VAL A 46 -16.75 15.65 2.21
CA VAL A 46 -15.53 16.07 2.91
C VAL A 46 -14.51 14.94 2.82
N MET A 47 -13.31 15.25 2.31
CA MET A 47 -12.21 14.29 2.33
C MET A 47 -11.66 14.21 3.75
N GLN A 48 -11.55 13.00 4.31
CA GLN A 48 -11.06 12.81 5.68
C GLN A 48 -9.99 11.71 5.75
N CYS A 49 -8.93 11.97 6.51
CA CYS A 49 -7.95 10.96 6.89
C CYS A 49 -8.04 10.65 8.39
N SER A 50 -8.25 9.39 8.76
CA SER A 50 -8.33 8.93 10.17
C SER A 50 -7.25 7.89 10.53
N LEU A 51 -6.17 7.82 9.75
CA LEU A 51 -5.08 6.87 9.95
C LEU A 51 -4.09 7.40 11.00
N SER A 52 -3.64 6.54 11.92
CA SER A 52 -2.50 6.87 12.81
C SER A 52 -1.27 7.18 11.94
N PRO A 53 -0.54 8.29 12.14
CA PRO A 53 -0.08 8.82 13.43
C PRO A 53 -0.84 10.03 13.98
N HIS A 54 -1.91 10.48 13.33
CA HIS A 54 -2.70 11.64 13.77
C HIS A 54 -4.17 11.24 13.98
N GLY A 55 -4.95 12.15 14.57
CA GLY A 55 -6.40 12.02 14.66
C GLY A 55 -7.11 12.29 13.32
N PRO A 56 -8.46 12.26 13.28
CA PRO A 56 -9.21 12.56 12.09
C PRO A 56 -8.93 13.98 11.56
N LEU A 57 -8.42 14.08 10.33
CA LEU A 57 -8.15 15.34 9.63
C LEU A 57 -9.08 15.48 8.44
N THR A 58 -9.73 16.62 8.29
CA THR A 58 -10.62 16.94 7.17
C THR A 58 -9.95 17.90 6.20
N PHE A 59 -10.14 17.67 4.91
CA PHE A 59 -9.57 18.44 3.82
C PHE A 59 -10.69 19.00 2.94
N ALA A 60 -10.47 20.21 2.41
CA ALA A 60 -11.43 20.88 1.54
C ALA A 60 -11.37 20.37 0.09
N SER A 61 -10.22 19.84 -0.34
CA SER A 61 -10.01 19.31 -1.68
C SER A 61 -9.41 17.91 -1.65
N PHE A 62 -9.54 17.19 -2.76
CA PHE A 62 -8.86 15.92 -2.97
C PHE A 62 -7.34 16.08 -3.06
N GLU A 63 -6.85 17.16 -3.69
CA GLU A 63 -5.41 17.39 -3.86
C GLU A 63 -4.70 17.57 -2.52
N ASP A 64 -5.31 18.30 -1.58
CA ASP A 64 -4.78 18.46 -0.22
C ASP A 64 -4.71 17.12 0.53
N TYR A 65 -5.74 16.28 0.37
CA TYR A 65 -5.78 14.95 0.96
C TYR A 65 -4.71 14.02 0.36
N ASP A 66 -4.51 14.06 -0.95
CA ASP A 66 -3.52 13.23 -1.63
C ASP A 66 -2.09 13.63 -1.20
N VAL A 67 -1.76 14.93 -1.24
CA VAL A 67 -0.48 15.44 -0.77
C VAL A 67 -0.23 15.07 0.70
N HIS A 68 -1.26 15.13 1.53
CA HIS A 68 -1.19 14.65 2.91
C HIS A 68 -0.87 13.15 2.98
N TYR A 69 -1.59 12.33 2.22
CA TYR A 69 -1.43 10.88 2.22
C TYR A 69 -0.03 10.46 1.78
N GLN A 70 0.47 11.08 0.71
CA GLN A 70 1.81 10.84 0.20
C GLN A 70 2.91 11.19 1.22
N LYS A 71 2.71 12.24 2.02
CA LYS A 71 3.72 12.67 3.01
C LYS A 71 3.66 11.89 4.32
N MET A 72 2.45 11.53 4.75
CA MET A 72 2.23 11.01 6.10
C MET A 72 2.14 9.49 6.15
N HIS A 73 1.64 8.86 5.09
CA HIS A 73 1.27 7.44 5.10
C HIS A 73 2.01 6.62 4.04
N MET A 74 2.52 7.22 2.97
CA MET A 74 3.31 6.48 2.00
C MET A 74 4.68 6.09 2.56
N ASN A 75 5.11 4.88 2.20
CA ASN A 75 6.42 4.33 2.55
C ASN A 75 6.70 4.36 4.06
N ARG A 76 5.67 4.16 4.89
CA ARG A 76 5.78 4.11 6.35
C ARG A 76 6.11 2.70 6.84
N CYS A 77 7.12 2.56 7.69
CA CYS A 77 7.42 1.30 8.36
C CYS A 77 6.35 0.99 9.42
N SER A 78 5.76 -0.20 9.38
CA SER A 78 4.75 -0.65 10.35
C SER A 78 5.28 -0.87 11.76
N ASP A 79 6.58 -1.14 11.90
CA ASP A 79 7.17 -1.47 13.20
C ASP A 79 7.64 -0.22 13.94
N CYS A 80 8.34 0.68 13.26
CA CYS A 80 8.92 1.89 13.86
C CYS A 80 8.24 3.21 13.44
N GLN A 81 7.23 3.15 12.56
CA GLN A 81 6.41 4.30 12.14
C GLN A 81 7.16 5.42 11.43
N LYS A 82 8.36 5.14 10.90
CA LYS A 82 9.18 6.08 10.11
C LYS A 82 8.75 6.08 8.64
N ASN A 83 8.67 7.27 8.04
CA ASN A 83 8.41 7.45 6.61
C ASN A 83 9.71 7.48 5.82
N PHE A 84 9.69 6.90 4.63
CA PHE A 84 10.84 6.82 3.72
C PHE A 84 10.51 7.47 2.37
N PRO A 85 11.50 8.00 1.64
CA PRO A 85 11.25 8.67 0.37
C PRO A 85 10.79 7.71 -0.74
N ASP A 86 11.17 6.44 -0.66
CA ASP A 86 10.85 5.41 -1.66
C ASP A 86 10.56 4.07 -0.98
N GLN A 87 9.76 3.24 -1.63
CA GLN A 87 9.50 1.85 -1.25
C GLN A 87 10.79 1.02 -1.20
N HIS A 88 11.77 1.28 -2.06
CA HIS A 88 13.07 0.58 -2.00
C HIS A 88 13.80 0.81 -0.68
N PHE A 89 13.87 2.06 -0.20
CA PHE A 89 14.49 2.40 1.07
C PHE A 89 13.72 1.83 2.25
N LEU A 90 12.38 1.82 2.18
CA LEU A 90 11.55 1.14 3.18
C LEU A 90 11.88 -0.36 3.23
N GLY A 91 11.97 -1.02 2.07
CA GLY A 91 12.29 -2.45 1.97
C GLY A 91 13.66 -2.78 2.57
N LEU A 92 14.67 -1.97 2.25
CA LEU A 92 16.01 -2.09 2.84
C LEU A 92 15.97 -1.89 4.36
N HIS A 93 15.25 -0.87 4.82
CA HIS A 93 15.10 -0.60 6.25
C HIS A 93 14.49 -1.79 6.99
N ILE A 94 13.40 -2.37 6.48
CA ILE A 94 12.76 -3.56 7.07
C ILE A 94 13.74 -4.73 7.11
N ALA A 95 14.39 -5.03 5.98
CA ALA A 95 15.32 -6.15 5.88
C ALA A 95 16.52 -6.02 6.83
N GLU A 96 17.03 -4.81 7.08
CA GLU A 96 18.22 -4.63 7.90
C GLU A 96 17.92 -4.44 9.39
N ASN A 97 16.79 -3.81 9.72
CA ASN A 97 16.48 -3.36 11.08
C ASN A 97 15.37 -4.18 11.76
N HIS A 98 14.47 -4.76 10.96
CA HIS A 98 13.28 -5.47 11.47
C HIS A 98 13.25 -6.95 11.07
N ASP A 99 14.20 -7.46 10.29
CA ASP A 99 14.30 -8.88 9.98
C ASP A 99 14.81 -9.69 11.20
N PRO A 100 13.98 -10.56 11.80
CA PRO A 100 14.38 -11.37 12.95
C PRO A 100 15.51 -12.36 12.60
N ILE A 101 15.61 -12.81 11.35
CA ILE A 101 16.68 -13.70 10.92
C ILE A 101 18.00 -12.94 10.92
N SER A 102 18.02 -11.71 10.40
CA SER A 102 19.19 -10.83 10.44
C SER A 102 19.60 -10.48 11.87
N ALA A 103 18.65 -10.31 12.80
CA ALA A 103 18.96 -10.16 14.22
C ALA A 103 19.63 -11.42 14.81
N ALA A 104 19.09 -12.62 14.51
CA ALA A 104 19.66 -13.88 14.98
C ALA A 104 21.05 -14.18 14.40
N LYS A 105 21.33 -13.78 13.15
CA LYS A 105 22.65 -13.92 12.53
C LYS A 105 23.71 -13.04 13.20
N ARG A 106 23.36 -11.81 13.59
CA ARG A 106 24.25 -10.92 14.35
C ARG A 106 24.59 -11.48 15.72
N ASP A 107 23.61 -12.04 16.43
CA ASP A 107 23.81 -12.68 17.74
C ASP A 107 24.80 -13.86 17.65
N ARG A 108 24.79 -14.58 16.52
CA ARG A 108 25.73 -15.67 16.22
C ARG A 108 27.10 -15.18 15.73
N GLY A 109 27.34 -13.87 15.65
CA GLY A 109 28.63 -13.29 15.24
C GLY A 109 28.90 -13.31 13.73
N GLU A 110 27.87 -13.50 12.89
CA GLU A 110 28.04 -13.42 11.44
C GLU A 110 28.21 -11.96 11.01
N LYS A 111 29.35 -11.64 10.38
CA LYS A 111 29.67 -10.29 9.89
C LYS A 111 28.78 -9.90 8.71
N THR A 112 27.67 -9.26 9.01
CA THR A 112 26.81 -8.58 8.05
C THR A 112 27.28 -7.14 7.85
N LEU A 113 27.53 -6.74 6.60
CA LEU A 113 27.92 -5.36 6.25
C LEU A 113 26.70 -4.46 6.41
N HIS A 114 26.66 -3.63 7.45
CA HIS A 114 25.58 -2.67 7.68
C HIS A 114 25.99 -1.27 7.26
N ALA A 115 25.16 -0.63 6.42
CA ALA A 115 25.23 0.81 6.21
C ALA A 115 24.56 1.52 7.39
N GLN A 116 25.36 2.17 8.22
CA GLN A 116 24.86 2.96 9.35
C GLN A 116 24.33 4.30 8.81
N ALA A 117 23.02 4.41 8.64
CA ALA A 117 22.39 5.70 8.37
C ALA A 117 22.27 6.48 9.68
N SER A 118 23.23 7.36 9.96
CA SER A 118 23.14 8.35 11.02
C SER A 118 21.96 9.30 10.77
N PRO A 119 21.11 9.60 11.76
CA PRO A 119 20.06 10.61 11.60
C PRO A 119 20.70 12.00 11.56
N SER A 120 20.83 12.56 10.36
CA SER A 120 21.18 13.96 10.17
C SER A 120 19.94 14.84 10.33
N SER A 121 20.12 15.99 10.97
CA SER A 121 19.26 17.19 10.99
C SER A 121 18.05 17.26 11.94
N THR A 122 18.32 17.65 13.20
CA THR A 122 17.43 18.61 13.90
C THR A 122 17.68 19.99 13.31
N LEU A 123 16.87 20.42 12.35
CA LEU A 123 16.76 21.83 11.97
C LEU A 123 16.09 22.59 13.11
N LYS A 124 16.87 23.31 13.92
CA LYS A 124 16.33 24.40 14.74
C LYS A 124 16.04 25.59 13.83
N TYR A 125 14.81 25.72 13.37
CA TYR A 125 14.32 26.92 12.69
C TYR A 125 13.87 27.96 13.73
N GLY A 126 14.62 29.07 13.78
CA GLY A 126 14.18 30.45 13.99
C GLY A 126 13.13 30.76 15.05
N GLU A 127 13.61 31.19 16.22
CA GLU A 127 12.86 32.08 17.11
C GLU A 127 12.87 33.49 16.51
N LEU A 128 11.79 33.88 15.85
CA LEU A 128 11.49 35.26 15.48
C LEU A 128 10.40 35.77 16.40
N ASP A 129 10.77 36.18 17.60
CA ASP A 129 9.91 37.01 18.45
C ASP A 129 9.83 38.41 17.86
N HIS A 130 8.87 38.57 16.95
CA HIS A 130 8.34 39.88 16.58
C HIS A 130 7.55 40.43 17.77
N VAL A 131 8.21 41.33 18.50
CA VAL A 131 7.64 42.28 19.43
C VAL A 131 6.43 42.97 18.78
N TYR A 132 5.22 42.54 19.14
CA TYR A 132 4.00 43.34 18.97
C TYR A 132 3.84 44.21 20.21
N HIS A 133 4.43 45.41 20.14
CA HIS A 133 4.10 46.53 21.03
C HIS A 133 3.79 47.74 20.15
N ARG A 134 2.51 48.01 19.92
CA ARG A 134 1.84 49.31 20.13
C ARG A 134 0.37 49.25 19.69
#